data_AF-A0A944KBF3-F1
#
_entry.id   AF-A0A944KBF3-F1
#
_cell.length_a   1.000
_cell.length_b   1.000
_cell.length_c   1.000
_cell.angle_alpha   90.00
_cell.angle_beta   90.00
_cell.angle_gamma   90.00
#
_symmetry.space_group_name_H-M   'P 1'
#
loop_
_entity.id
_entity.type
_entity.pdbx_description
1 polymer ?
#
loop_
_entity_poly.entity_id
_entity_poly.type
_entity_poly.pdbx_seq_one_letter_code
_entity_poly.pdbx_strand_id
1 'polypeptide(L)'
;MISQERAFATADRWLNPDGSGAPRREVRMREFDLGWVVWAAPAPMERDPETGERRPPAEIGDACGVVDRRTGELTVWPSVPVDEAVRMYKQKHGGGSSESGRPVTGPGNTAVFTYVDPASGEETTLFRNSGPGLPPVEYQAWAELQRMNVPIDNVVAVHTDLRPSLLPGGYTAELLNAFPNAKLSCAHSYGARPETREEGIASLLQHVEMMHQIAGQQPPPRPYRTPVPASVTPAEPMRDVALGRHLVEIFGQDGVRRYDADDVAGSQLPETTGSTLTWAGVPADIPLFFTADRPDSPPAGGLFSDIATNLRERRSPAGEEKISALAHLVRIGWDGVAVIAVQCLPGTTEPNGLGALWAIDPVNAATCYVNVSAAAFARALALLVTTRQQMQGMDPVAAGTAVAAFQAQLLAIDASALADPGSWWSLIVEQMWHGLF
;
A
#
# COMPACT_ATOMS: atom_id res chain seq x y z
N MET A 1 -27.53 -17.48 -9.97
CA MET A 1 -26.49 -17.46 -11.04
C MET A 1 -27.08 -18.16 -12.25
N ILE A 2 -26.87 -17.64 -13.45
CA ILE A 2 -27.35 -18.27 -14.69
C ILE A 2 -26.37 -19.38 -15.16
N SER A 3 -26.86 -20.34 -15.94
CA SER A 3 -26.01 -21.35 -16.57
C SER A 3 -25.27 -20.78 -17.78
N GLN A 4 -24.16 -21.41 -18.17
CA GLN A 4 -23.43 -21.08 -19.39
C GLN A 4 -24.32 -21.24 -20.65
N GLU A 5 -25.21 -22.23 -20.67
CA GLU A 5 -26.20 -22.42 -21.76
C GLU A 5 -27.13 -21.21 -21.89
N ARG A 6 -27.58 -20.65 -20.76
CA ARG A 6 -28.42 -19.45 -20.75
C ARG A 6 -27.64 -18.21 -21.19
N ALA A 7 -26.37 -18.11 -20.81
CA ALA A 7 -25.48 -17.04 -21.29
C ALA A 7 -25.24 -17.14 -22.82
N PHE A 8 -25.07 -18.37 -23.34
CA PHE A 8 -24.95 -18.63 -24.77
C PHE A 8 -26.21 -18.19 -25.53
N ALA A 9 -27.40 -18.58 -25.05
CA ALA A 9 -28.65 -18.20 -25.68
C ALA A 9 -28.87 -16.67 -25.71
N THR A 10 -28.46 -15.96 -24.65
CA THR A 10 -28.49 -14.49 -24.63
C THR A 10 -27.53 -13.89 -25.66
N ALA A 11 -26.31 -14.40 -25.75
CA ALA A 11 -25.31 -13.92 -26.71
C ALA A 11 -25.68 -14.22 -28.16
N ASP A 12 -26.26 -15.40 -28.41
CA ASP A 12 -26.74 -15.82 -29.74
C ASP A 12 -27.86 -14.94 -30.25
N ARG A 13 -28.85 -14.59 -29.40
CA ARG A 13 -29.92 -13.66 -29.77
C ARG A 13 -29.40 -12.25 -30.06
N TRP A 14 -28.36 -11.83 -29.33
CA TRP A 14 -27.74 -10.53 -29.54
C TRP A 14 -26.97 -10.46 -30.86
N LEU A 15 -26.19 -11.49 -31.20
CA LEU A 15 -25.45 -11.55 -32.47
C LEU A 15 -26.34 -11.89 -33.68
N ASN A 16 -27.42 -12.64 -33.47
CA ASN A 16 -28.30 -13.16 -34.52
C ASN A 16 -29.78 -12.80 -34.24
N PRO A 17 -30.16 -11.52 -34.33
CA PRO A 17 -31.54 -11.11 -34.08
C PRO A 17 -32.50 -11.69 -35.13
N ASP A 18 -33.68 -12.12 -34.67
CA ASP A 18 -34.72 -12.69 -35.52
C ASP A 18 -35.13 -11.70 -36.63
N GLY A 19 -35.20 -12.19 -37.86
CA GLY A 19 -35.55 -11.37 -39.04
C GLY A 19 -34.36 -10.64 -39.69
N SER A 20 -33.13 -10.83 -39.21
CA SER A 20 -31.94 -10.40 -39.96
C SER A 20 -31.72 -11.30 -41.19
N GLY A 21 -31.57 -10.69 -42.36
CA GLY A 21 -31.20 -11.39 -43.61
C GLY A 21 -29.70 -11.72 -43.70
N ALA A 22 -28.94 -11.48 -42.62
CA ALA A 22 -27.50 -11.68 -42.56
C ALA A 22 -27.16 -13.16 -42.27
N PRO A 23 -26.01 -13.66 -42.74
CA PRO A 23 -25.55 -14.99 -42.35
C PRO A 23 -25.35 -15.07 -40.84
N ARG A 24 -25.83 -16.16 -40.25
CA ARG A 24 -25.75 -16.40 -38.80
C ARG A 24 -24.28 -16.43 -38.35
N ARG A 25 -23.96 -15.62 -37.35
CA ARG A 25 -22.62 -15.49 -36.76
C ARG A 25 -22.45 -16.49 -35.62
N GLU A 26 -21.32 -17.20 -35.62
CA GLU A 26 -20.96 -18.11 -34.52
C GLU A 26 -20.60 -17.28 -33.27
N VAL A 27 -21.13 -17.67 -32.12
CA VAL A 27 -20.83 -17.03 -30.82
C VAL A 27 -19.58 -17.67 -30.22
N ARG A 28 -18.58 -16.87 -29.88
CA ARG A 28 -17.49 -17.27 -28.99
C ARG A 28 -17.69 -16.64 -27.61
N MET A 29 -17.27 -17.36 -26.57
CA MET A 29 -17.36 -16.89 -25.20
C MET A 29 -16.17 -17.32 -24.36
N ARG A 30 -15.86 -16.52 -23.33
CA ARG A 30 -14.89 -16.84 -22.28
C ARG A 30 -15.44 -16.46 -20.92
N GLU A 31 -15.38 -17.40 -19.99
CA GLU A 31 -15.85 -17.23 -18.63
C GLU A 31 -14.86 -16.44 -17.75
N PHE A 32 -15.38 -15.66 -16.81
CA PHE A 32 -14.64 -15.03 -15.72
C PHE A 32 -15.51 -14.91 -14.46
N ASP A 33 -14.96 -14.45 -13.35
CA ASP A 33 -15.58 -14.34 -12.02
C ASP A 33 -16.95 -13.65 -11.99
N LEU A 34 -17.22 -12.65 -12.82
CA LEU A 34 -18.50 -11.92 -12.83
C LEU A 34 -19.45 -12.31 -13.98
N GLY A 35 -19.05 -13.17 -14.92
CA GLY A 35 -19.84 -13.42 -16.13
C GLY A 35 -19.11 -14.12 -17.26
N TRP A 36 -19.59 -13.88 -18.48
CA TRP A 36 -18.98 -14.34 -19.73
C TRP A 36 -18.78 -13.17 -20.67
N VAL A 37 -17.58 -12.99 -21.18
CA VAL A 37 -17.35 -12.11 -22.33
C VAL A 37 -17.71 -12.90 -23.58
N VAL A 38 -18.46 -12.29 -24.49
CA VAL A 38 -19.01 -12.90 -25.71
C VAL A 38 -18.70 -12.05 -26.93
N TRP A 39 -18.38 -12.68 -28.06
CA TRP A 39 -18.05 -11.98 -29.31
C TRP A 39 -18.34 -12.88 -30.51
N ALA A 40 -18.43 -12.30 -31.72
CA ALA A 40 -18.60 -13.07 -32.95
C ALA A 40 -17.29 -13.79 -33.34
N ALA A 41 -17.39 -15.01 -33.83
CA ALA A 41 -16.25 -15.67 -34.46
C ALA A 41 -15.79 -14.85 -35.69
N PRO A 42 -14.47 -14.71 -35.92
CA PRO A 42 -13.98 -13.96 -37.07
C PRO A 42 -14.51 -14.55 -38.38
N ALA A 43 -14.96 -13.70 -39.29
CA ALA A 43 -15.36 -14.14 -40.62
C ALA A 43 -14.19 -14.85 -41.34
N PRO A 44 -14.45 -15.93 -42.09
CA PRO A 44 -13.43 -16.60 -42.88
C PRO A 44 -12.79 -15.62 -43.89
N MET A 45 -11.49 -15.75 -44.10
CA MET A 45 -10.72 -14.85 -44.95
C MET A 45 -11.18 -14.96 -46.42
N GLU A 46 -11.82 -13.92 -46.95
CA GLU A 46 -12.15 -13.85 -48.38
C GLU A 46 -10.93 -13.45 -49.21
N ARG A 47 -10.71 -14.19 -50.30
CA ARG A 47 -9.73 -13.86 -51.34
C ARG A 47 -10.49 -13.50 -52.60
N ASP A 48 -9.99 -12.50 -53.31
CA ASP A 48 -10.55 -12.11 -54.58
C ASP A 48 -10.43 -13.28 -55.60
N PRO A 49 -11.53 -13.75 -56.20
CA PRO A 49 -11.51 -14.94 -57.05
C PRO A 49 -10.80 -14.73 -58.39
N GLU A 50 -10.57 -13.50 -58.86
CA GLU A 50 -9.85 -13.22 -60.11
C GLU A 50 -8.35 -12.95 -59.88
N THR A 51 -8.00 -12.29 -58.76
CA THR A 51 -6.62 -11.85 -58.48
C THR A 51 -5.91 -12.66 -57.40
N GLY A 52 -6.65 -13.44 -56.58
CA GLY A 52 -6.10 -14.22 -55.47
C GLY A 52 -5.63 -13.39 -54.28
N GLU A 53 -5.72 -12.07 -54.36
CA GLU A 53 -5.32 -11.13 -53.32
C GLU A 53 -6.32 -11.11 -52.17
N ARG A 54 -5.81 -10.79 -50.97
CA ARG A 54 -6.62 -10.75 -49.75
C ARG A 54 -7.58 -9.56 -49.84
N ARG A 55 -8.88 -9.80 -49.71
CA ARG A 55 -9.85 -8.71 -49.59
C ARG A 55 -9.88 -8.25 -48.12
N PRO A 56 -9.81 -6.94 -47.83
CA PRO A 56 -10.00 -6.44 -46.47
C PRO A 56 -11.38 -6.86 -45.94
N PRO A 57 -11.53 -7.26 -44.66
CA PRO A 57 -12.84 -7.58 -44.09
C PRO A 57 -13.82 -6.41 -44.26
N ALA A 58 -15.04 -6.69 -44.71
CA ALA A 58 -16.05 -5.67 -44.98
C ALA A 58 -16.62 -5.01 -43.70
N GLU A 59 -16.45 -5.65 -42.54
CA GLU A 59 -16.90 -5.14 -41.24
C GLU A 59 -15.68 -4.79 -40.35
N ILE A 60 -15.50 -3.50 -40.06
CA ILE A 60 -14.54 -3.03 -39.06
C ILE A 60 -15.27 -2.97 -37.71
N GLY A 61 -14.86 -3.84 -36.78
CA GLY A 61 -15.21 -3.75 -35.36
C GLY A 61 -16.36 -4.65 -34.93
N ASP A 62 -16.05 -5.92 -34.65
CA ASP A 62 -16.99 -6.79 -33.94
C ASP A 62 -17.07 -6.30 -32.49
N ALA A 63 -18.20 -5.73 -32.11
CA ALA A 63 -18.47 -5.35 -30.74
C ALA A 63 -18.34 -6.58 -29.82
N CYS A 64 -17.79 -6.40 -28.62
CA CYS A 64 -17.80 -7.45 -27.60
C CYS A 64 -18.92 -7.20 -26.60
N GLY A 65 -19.55 -8.26 -26.12
CA GLY A 65 -20.59 -8.22 -25.11
C GLY A 65 -20.10 -8.85 -23.81
N VAL A 66 -20.71 -8.48 -22.68
CA VAL A 66 -20.55 -9.20 -21.42
C VAL A 66 -21.91 -9.58 -20.87
N VAL A 67 -22.09 -10.88 -20.60
CA VAL A 67 -23.27 -11.44 -19.95
C VAL A 67 -23.01 -11.58 -18.46
N ASP A 68 -23.76 -10.87 -17.63
CA ASP A 68 -23.65 -10.89 -16.17
C ASP A 68 -24.06 -12.26 -15.59
N ARG A 69 -23.25 -12.82 -14.69
CA ARG A 69 -23.50 -14.14 -14.08
C ARG A 69 -24.72 -14.19 -13.18
N ARG A 70 -25.06 -13.08 -12.54
CA ARG A 70 -26.14 -12.98 -11.56
C ARG A 70 -27.47 -12.69 -12.25
N THR A 71 -27.49 -11.73 -13.18
CA THR A 71 -28.72 -11.23 -13.82
C THR A 71 -28.99 -11.89 -15.17
N GLY A 72 -27.95 -12.33 -15.89
CA GLY A 72 -28.04 -12.79 -17.26
C GLY A 72 -28.26 -11.68 -18.30
N GLU A 73 -28.12 -10.42 -17.89
CA GLU A 73 -28.19 -9.25 -18.77
C GLU A 73 -26.93 -9.15 -19.63
N LEU A 74 -27.10 -8.79 -20.91
CA LEU A 74 -25.99 -8.54 -21.84
C LEU A 74 -25.75 -7.04 -21.98
N THR A 75 -24.50 -6.62 -21.77
CA THR A 75 -24.03 -5.25 -21.99
C THR A 75 -23.04 -5.22 -23.14
N VAL A 76 -23.12 -4.21 -24.01
CA VAL A 76 -22.23 -4.06 -25.17
C VAL A 76 -21.07 -3.15 -24.80
N TRP A 77 -19.87 -3.53 -25.23
CA TRP A 77 -18.60 -2.88 -24.90
C TRP A 77 -17.80 -2.55 -26.17
N PRO A 78 -16.86 -1.59 -26.10
CA PRO A 78 -15.99 -1.26 -27.22
C PRO A 78 -15.25 -2.50 -27.75
N SER A 79 -14.92 -2.51 -29.05
CA SER A 79 -14.14 -3.61 -29.65
C SER A 79 -12.69 -3.57 -29.18
N VAL A 80 -12.44 -4.09 -27.97
CA VAL A 80 -11.14 -4.23 -27.31
C VAL A 80 -10.81 -5.71 -27.06
N PRO A 81 -9.54 -6.07 -26.83
CA PRO A 81 -9.17 -7.43 -26.45
C PRO A 81 -9.99 -7.95 -25.27
N VAL A 82 -10.26 -9.26 -25.23
CA VAL A 82 -11.16 -9.87 -24.23
C VAL A 82 -10.69 -9.61 -22.79
N ASP A 83 -9.38 -9.59 -22.54
CA ASP A 83 -8.82 -9.28 -21.21
C ASP A 83 -9.11 -7.83 -20.78
N GLU A 84 -9.09 -6.90 -21.74
CA GLU A 84 -9.39 -5.50 -21.50
C GLU A 84 -10.89 -5.31 -21.24
N ALA A 85 -11.76 -6.01 -21.99
CA ALA A 85 -13.20 -6.00 -21.74
C ALA A 85 -13.54 -6.58 -20.35
N VAL A 86 -12.87 -7.65 -19.91
CA VAL A 86 -12.99 -8.17 -18.54
C VAL A 86 -12.57 -7.12 -17.51
N ARG A 87 -11.43 -6.46 -17.72
CA ARG A 87 -10.93 -5.41 -16.81
C ARG A 87 -11.93 -4.26 -16.69
N MET A 88 -12.40 -3.73 -17.81
CA MET A 88 -13.39 -2.65 -17.85
C MET A 88 -14.72 -3.06 -17.19
N TYR A 89 -15.17 -4.30 -17.43
CA TYR A 89 -16.38 -4.82 -16.81
C TYR A 89 -16.21 -5.00 -15.29
N LYS A 90 -15.09 -5.54 -14.82
CA LYS A 90 -14.76 -5.62 -13.39
C LYS A 90 -14.68 -4.24 -12.75
N GLN A 91 -14.11 -3.27 -13.43
CA GLN A 91 -14.05 -1.90 -12.93
C GLN A 91 -15.45 -1.28 -12.79
N LYS A 92 -16.35 -1.56 -13.73
CA LYS A 92 -17.72 -1.01 -13.73
C LYS A 92 -18.70 -1.79 -12.83
N HIS A 93 -18.54 -3.11 -12.70
CA HIS A 93 -19.52 -4.02 -12.10
C HIS A 93 -18.94 -4.97 -11.04
N GLY A 94 -17.62 -5.13 -10.97
CA GLY A 94 -16.91 -5.90 -9.93
C GLY A 94 -16.81 -5.19 -8.59
N GLY A 95 -17.27 -3.95 -8.51
CA GLY A 95 -17.68 -3.34 -7.25
C GLY A 95 -18.97 -3.99 -6.77
N GLY A 96 -18.89 -5.15 -6.13
CA GLY A 96 -19.93 -5.58 -5.21
C GLY A 96 -20.22 -4.41 -4.28
N SER A 97 -21.40 -3.81 -4.43
CA SER A 97 -21.88 -2.65 -3.68
C SER A 97 -20.80 -1.57 -3.42
N SER A 98 -20.66 -0.62 -4.34
CA SER A 98 -20.63 0.78 -3.89
C SER A 98 -22.01 1.10 -3.29
N GLU A 99 -22.36 0.48 -2.16
CA GLU A 99 -22.96 1.31 -1.13
C GLU A 99 -21.89 2.37 -0.88
N SER A 100 -22.24 3.62 -1.13
CA SER A 100 -21.49 4.78 -0.63
C SER A 100 -21.53 4.72 0.90
N GLY A 101 -20.81 3.75 1.45
CA GLY A 101 -20.73 3.46 2.85
C GLY A 101 -20.01 4.62 3.50
N ARG A 102 -20.46 5.01 4.69
CA ARG A 102 -19.73 5.96 5.50
C ARG A 102 -18.32 5.37 5.74
N PRO A 103 -17.22 6.11 5.52
CA PRO A 103 -15.88 5.65 5.83
C PRO A 103 -15.75 5.18 7.29
N VAL A 104 -15.24 3.96 7.52
CA VAL A 104 -15.02 3.40 8.87
C VAL A 104 -13.72 2.62 8.90
N THR A 105 -12.84 2.88 9.87
CA THR A 105 -11.63 2.07 10.10
C THR A 105 -11.95 0.72 10.74
N GLY A 106 -11.00 -0.21 10.64
CA GLY A 106 -10.97 -1.49 11.32
C GLY A 106 -10.96 -1.36 12.85
N PRO A 107 -11.20 -2.48 13.54
CA PRO A 107 -11.19 -2.54 15.01
C PRO A 107 -9.79 -2.36 15.61
N GLY A 108 -8.74 -2.27 14.80
CA GLY A 108 -7.36 -2.25 15.25
C GLY A 108 -6.84 -3.64 15.63
N ASN A 109 -5.81 -3.69 16.47
CA ASN A 109 -5.19 -4.91 16.98
C ASN A 109 -5.09 -4.83 18.52
N THR A 110 -5.21 -5.96 19.19
CA THR A 110 -4.96 -6.09 20.62
C THR A 110 -3.58 -6.70 20.87
N ALA A 111 -2.92 -6.31 21.96
CA ALA A 111 -1.75 -7.03 22.46
C ALA A 111 -1.85 -7.29 23.96
N VAL A 112 -1.46 -8.51 24.35
CA VAL A 112 -1.35 -8.98 25.73
C VAL A 112 0.09 -9.41 25.97
N PHE A 113 0.77 -8.71 26.87
CA PHE A 113 2.13 -9.03 27.31
C PHE A 113 2.05 -9.67 28.69
N THR A 114 2.51 -10.90 28.83
CA THR A 114 2.70 -11.55 30.13
C THR A 114 4.14 -11.34 30.57
N TYR A 115 4.33 -10.84 31.78
CA TYR A 115 5.65 -10.56 32.34
C TYR A 115 5.72 -10.96 33.82
N VAL A 116 6.92 -11.25 34.28
CA VAL A 116 7.23 -11.45 35.71
C VAL A 116 7.49 -10.08 36.33
N ASP A 117 6.64 -9.65 37.26
CA ASP A 117 6.79 -8.38 37.95
C ASP A 117 8.10 -8.38 38.78
N PRO A 118 9.03 -7.45 38.52
CA PRO A 118 10.30 -7.42 39.25
C PRO A 118 10.16 -7.15 40.76
N ALA A 119 9.05 -6.56 41.21
CA ALA A 119 8.83 -6.25 42.63
C ALA A 119 8.28 -7.46 43.41
N SER A 120 7.33 -8.20 42.84
CA SER A 120 6.66 -9.33 43.50
C SER A 120 7.21 -10.70 43.10
N GLY A 121 7.81 -10.81 41.91
CA GLY A 121 8.20 -12.08 41.31
C GLY A 121 7.03 -12.88 40.72
N GLU A 122 5.81 -12.33 40.72
CA GLU A 122 4.62 -13.00 40.18
C GLU A 122 4.42 -12.70 38.69
N GLU A 123 3.83 -13.66 37.95
CA GLU A 123 3.41 -13.43 36.58
C GLU A 123 2.14 -12.57 36.54
N THR A 124 2.17 -11.52 35.72
CA THR A 124 1.05 -10.61 35.50
C THR A 124 0.93 -10.28 34.01
N THR A 125 -0.19 -9.65 33.62
CA THR A 125 -0.47 -9.31 32.23
C THR A 125 -0.71 -7.82 32.03
N LEU A 126 -0.19 -7.31 30.92
CA LEU A 126 -0.46 -5.98 30.42
C LEU A 126 -1.27 -6.10 29.12
N PHE A 127 -2.45 -5.49 29.12
CA PHE A 127 -3.34 -5.43 27.98
C PHE A 127 -3.32 -4.04 27.33
N ARG A 128 -3.26 -3.98 25.99
CA ARG A 128 -3.39 -2.76 25.20
C ARG A 128 -4.20 -3.02 23.93
N ASN A 129 -4.86 -1.96 23.46
CA ASN A 129 -5.56 -1.92 22.19
C ASN A 129 -4.91 -0.87 21.28
N SER A 130 -4.90 -1.14 19.97
CA SER A 130 -4.58 -0.13 18.97
C SER A 130 -5.62 0.98 18.99
N GLY A 131 -5.22 2.17 18.56
CA GLY A 131 -6.13 3.29 18.38
C GLY A 131 -5.67 4.16 17.21
N PRO A 132 -6.60 4.78 16.47
CA PRO A 132 -6.26 5.67 15.36
C PRO A 132 -5.26 6.75 15.79
N GLY A 133 -4.19 6.93 15.03
CA GLY A 133 -3.17 7.97 15.30
C GLY A 133 -2.18 7.65 16.43
N LEU A 134 -2.34 6.53 17.14
CA LEU A 134 -1.40 6.06 18.17
C LEU A 134 -0.34 5.14 17.54
N PRO A 135 0.84 4.92 18.17
CA PRO A 135 1.77 3.89 17.72
C PRO A 135 1.11 2.50 17.67
N PRO A 136 1.65 1.53 16.91
CA PRO A 136 1.17 0.15 16.96
C PRO A 136 1.13 -0.39 18.40
N VAL A 137 0.13 -1.22 18.69
CA VAL A 137 -0.19 -1.66 20.06
C VAL A 137 0.99 -2.32 20.78
N GLU A 138 1.88 -2.99 20.05
CA GLU A 138 3.10 -3.61 20.58
C GLU A 138 4.08 -2.55 21.14
N TYR A 139 4.24 -1.42 20.45
CA TYR A 139 5.06 -0.30 20.93
C TYR A 139 4.40 0.40 22.12
N GLN A 140 3.07 0.50 22.15
CA GLN A 140 2.35 1.06 23.29
C GLN A 140 2.53 0.19 24.55
N ALA A 141 2.42 -1.13 24.40
CA ALA A 141 2.64 -2.08 25.48
C ALA A 141 4.10 -2.03 25.95
N TRP A 142 5.06 -1.97 25.04
CA TRP A 142 6.47 -1.85 25.40
C TRP A 142 6.78 -0.55 26.16
N ALA A 143 6.31 0.60 25.68
CA ALA A 143 6.51 1.88 26.36
C ALA A 143 5.92 1.88 27.79
N GLU A 144 4.80 1.19 27.99
CA GLU A 144 4.22 1.01 29.30
C GLU A 144 5.07 0.12 30.22
N LEU A 145 5.56 -1.01 29.72
CA LEU A 145 6.46 -1.88 30.48
C LEU A 145 7.72 -1.13 30.92
N GLN A 146 8.30 -0.31 30.03
CA GLN A 146 9.42 0.56 30.37
C GLN A 146 9.06 1.56 31.47
N ARG A 147 7.87 2.17 31.41
CA ARG A 147 7.38 3.09 32.45
C ARG A 147 7.17 2.41 33.81
N MET A 148 6.83 1.12 33.80
CA MET A 148 6.73 0.28 35.01
C MET A 148 8.09 -0.29 35.45
N ASN A 149 9.19 0.05 34.77
CA ASN A 149 10.53 -0.50 34.98
C ASN A 149 10.60 -2.03 34.87
N VAL A 150 9.78 -2.62 34.01
CA VAL A 150 9.83 -4.06 33.70
C VAL A 150 10.94 -4.30 32.66
N PRO A 151 11.98 -5.08 32.99
CA PRO A 151 13.04 -5.42 32.04
C PRO A 151 12.51 -6.24 30.86
N ILE A 152 13.16 -6.14 29.70
CA ILE A 152 12.76 -6.88 28.50
C ILE A 152 12.79 -8.40 28.69
N ASP A 153 13.77 -8.89 29.48
CA ASP A 153 13.94 -10.32 29.80
C ASP A 153 12.83 -10.86 30.71
N ASN A 154 12.09 -9.99 31.39
CA ASN A 154 10.97 -10.40 32.26
C ASN A 154 9.69 -10.69 31.48
N VAL A 155 9.61 -10.34 30.19
CA VAL A 155 8.46 -10.67 29.35
C VAL A 155 8.56 -12.12 28.91
N VAL A 156 7.56 -12.93 29.29
CA VAL A 156 7.55 -14.38 29.08
C VAL A 156 6.57 -14.84 28.00
N ALA A 157 5.57 -14.02 27.66
CA ALA A 157 4.69 -14.28 26.53
C ALA A 157 4.13 -13.00 25.92
N VAL A 158 3.90 -13.02 24.62
CA VAL A 158 3.16 -11.95 23.91
C VAL A 158 2.13 -12.61 23.00
N HIS A 159 0.88 -12.15 23.12
CA HIS A 159 -0.22 -12.56 22.27
C HIS A 159 -0.84 -11.34 21.58
N THR A 160 -1.05 -11.42 20.27
CA THR A 160 -1.73 -10.37 19.49
C THR A 160 -2.89 -10.95 18.67
N ASP A 161 -3.87 -10.14 18.30
CA ASP A 161 -4.94 -10.65 17.44
C ASP A 161 -4.42 -10.94 16.03
N LEU A 162 -3.71 -9.96 15.44
CA LEU A 162 -3.06 -10.10 14.15
C LEU A 162 -1.58 -10.44 14.31
N ARG A 163 -1.06 -11.28 13.42
CA ARG A 163 0.36 -11.60 13.37
C ARG A 163 1.20 -10.31 13.25
N PRO A 164 2.20 -10.10 14.12
CA PRO A 164 3.15 -9.01 13.99
C PRO A 164 3.80 -9.01 12.60
N SER A 165 3.94 -7.85 11.97
CA SER A 165 4.29 -7.76 10.55
C SER A 165 5.60 -7.01 10.31
N LEU A 166 6.21 -7.29 9.16
CA LEU A 166 7.39 -6.57 8.64
C LEU A 166 6.96 -5.51 7.61
N LEU A 167 5.92 -4.75 7.93
CA LEU A 167 5.39 -3.69 7.09
C LEU A 167 5.89 -2.32 7.60
N PRO A 168 6.00 -1.32 6.70
CA PRO A 168 6.36 0.04 7.10
C PRO A 168 5.35 0.64 8.08
N GLY A 169 5.79 1.59 8.90
CA GLY A 169 4.96 2.16 9.98
C GLY A 169 5.06 1.41 11.30
N GLY A 170 6.07 0.53 11.46
CA GLY A 170 6.40 -0.01 12.78
C GLY A 170 7.14 -1.33 12.80
N TYR A 171 7.15 -2.13 11.72
CA TYR A 171 7.86 -3.42 11.69
C TYR A 171 7.69 -4.22 12.99
N THR A 172 6.45 -4.41 13.47
CA THR A 172 6.19 -4.88 14.83
C THR A 172 6.79 -6.25 15.13
N ALA A 173 7.02 -7.07 14.10
CA ALA A 173 7.78 -8.30 14.25
C ALA A 173 9.23 -8.08 14.71
N GLU A 174 9.93 -7.04 14.24
CA GLU A 174 11.29 -6.70 14.68
C GLU A 174 11.32 -6.28 16.15
N LEU A 175 10.34 -5.48 16.59
CA LEU A 175 10.20 -5.13 18.00
C LEU A 175 10.04 -6.39 18.86
N LEU A 176 9.12 -7.29 18.48
CA LEU A 176 8.85 -8.47 19.30
C LEU A 176 10.00 -9.48 19.31
N ASN A 177 10.83 -9.50 18.26
CA ASN A 177 12.06 -10.31 18.25
C ASN A 177 13.10 -9.85 19.29
N ALA A 178 12.96 -8.63 19.84
CA ALA A 178 13.85 -8.14 20.89
C ALA A 178 13.56 -8.75 22.27
N PHE A 179 12.44 -9.46 22.47
CA PHE A 179 12.07 -10.08 23.75
C PHE A 179 12.56 -11.53 23.80
N PRO A 180 13.74 -11.82 24.40
CA PRO A 180 14.43 -13.09 24.19
C PRO A 180 13.73 -14.28 24.85
N ASN A 181 12.98 -14.04 25.93
CA ASN A 181 12.29 -15.07 26.71
C ASN A 181 10.82 -15.21 26.36
N ALA A 182 10.29 -14.34 25.49
CA ALA A 182 8.86 -14.28 25.21
C ALA A 182 8.43 -15.35 24.22
N LYS A 183 7.43 -16.15 24.59
CA LYS A 183 6.69 -16.97 23.63
C LYS A 183 5.71 -16.11 22.85
N LEU A 184 5.97 -15.94 21.55
CA LEU A 184 5.11 -15.17 20.65
C LEU A 184 3.96 -16.02 20.09
N SER A 185 2.76 -15.47 20.06
CA SER A 185 1.58 -16.10 19.46
C SER A 185 0.61 -15.05 18.88
N CYS A 186 -0.23 -15.45 17.95
CA CYS A 186 -1.30 -14.58 17.43
C CYS A 186 -2.55 -15.37 17.06
N ALA A 187 -3.71 -14.71 17.02
CA ALA A 187 -4.97 -15.35 16.66
C ALA A 187 -5.13 -15.55 15.13
N HIS A 188 -4.70 -14.58 14.33
CA HIS A 188 -4.92 -14.54 12.89
C HIS A 188 -3.66 -14.18 12.11
N SER A 189 -3.58 -14.69 10.87
CA SER A 189 -2.50 -14.36 9.93
C SER A 189 -2.55 -12.90 9.54
N TYR A 190 -1.38 -12.30 9.30
CA TYR A 190 -1.22 -10.96 8.75
C TYR A 190 0.22 -10.83 8.22
N GLY A 191 0.51 -9.93 7.28
CA GLY A 191 1.89 -9.75 6.78
C GLY A 191 2.02 -9.20 5.36
N ALA A 192 3.10 -9.60 4.68
CA ALA A 192 3.56 -8.98 3.42
C ALA A 192 2.59 -9.15 2.23
N ARG A 193 1.85 -10.26 2.17
CA ARG A 193 0.94 -10.56 1.06
C ARG A 193 -0.44 -9.92 1.27
N PRO A 194 -1.02 -9.22 0.28
CA PRO A 194 -2.35 -8.63 0.37
C PRO A 194 -3.42 -9.65 0.78
N GLU A 195 -3.45 -10.81 0.14
CA GLU A 195 -4.41 -11.88 0.42
C GLU A 195 -4.35 -12.38 1.87
N THR A 196 -3.15 -12.43 2.47
CA THR A 196 -2.98 -12.81 3.88
C THR A 196 -3.50 -11.73 4.82
N ARG A 197 -3.39 -10.45 4.45
CA ARG A 197 -3.94 -9.35 5.25
C ARG A 197 -5.46 -9.33 5.17
N GLU A 198 -6.03 -9.49 3.97
CA GLU A 198 -7.48 -9.56 3.77
C GLU A 198 -8.11 -10.70 4.57
N GLU A 199 -7.54 -11.91 4.51
CA GLU A 199 -8.00 -13.07 5.29
C GLU A 199 -7.89 -12.83 6.80
N GLY A 200 -6.77 -12.25 7.24
CA GLY A 200 -6.52 -11.89 8.63
C GLY A 200 -7.55 -10.93 9.20
N ILE A 201 -7.81 -9.84 8.47
CA ILE A 201 -8.79 -8.82 8.86
C ILE A 201 -10.20 -9.38 8.83
N ALA A 202 -10.57 -10.16 7.81
CA ALA A 202 -11.88 -10.81 7.76
C ALA A 202 -12.12 -11.73 8.97
N SER A 203 -11.09 -12.50 9.36
CA SER A 203 -11.15 -13.40 10.52
C SER A 203 -11.26 -12.62 11.83
N LEU A 204 -10.48 -11.54 11.97
CA LEU A 204 -10.56 -10.65 13.12
C LEU A 204 -11.94 -10.03 13.29
N LEU A 205 -12.55 -9.56 12.21
CA LEU A 205 -13.89 -8.97 12.26
C LEU A 205 -14.95 -9.97 12.73
N GLN A 206 -14.89 -11.21 12.24
CA GLN A 206 -15.78 -12.27 12.71
C GLN A 206 -15.58 -12.55 14.21
N HIS A 207 -14.32 -12.59 14.67
CA HIS A 207 -13.99 -12.79 16.08
C HIS A 207 -14.54 -11.67 16.96
N VAL A 208 -14.33 -10.41 16.56
CA VAL A 208 -14.82 -9.23 17.28
C VAL A 208 -16.36 -9.21 17.32
N GLU A 209 -17.03 -9.48 16.20
CA GLU A 209 -18.50 -9.57 16.15
C GLU A 209 -19.02 -10.66 17.09
N MET A 210 -18.41 -11.85 17.07
CA MET A 210 -18.76 -12.97 17.96
C MET A 210 -18.60 -12.61 19.44
N MET A 211 -17.48 -11.99 19.82
CA MET A 211 -17.22 -11.59 21.20
C MET A 211 -18.24 -10.58 21.73
N HIS A 212 -18.66 -9.61 20.92
CA HIS A 212 -19.70 -8.64 21.30
C HIS A 212 -21.08 -9.31 21.45
N GLN A 213 -21.42 -10.25 20.56
CA GLN A 213 -22.66 -11.02 20.65
C GLN A 213 -22.73 -11.84 21.95
N ILE A 214 -21.63 -12.52 22.32
CA ILE A 214 -21.55 -13.29 23.58
C ILE A 214 -21.69 -12.36 24.80
N ALA A 215 -21.10 -11.17 24.74
CA ALA A 215 -21.21 -10.17 25.80
C ALA A 215 -22.58 -9.47 25.87
N GLY A 216 -23.51 -9.76 24.95
CA GLY A 216 -24.80 -9.08 24.85
C GLY A 216 -24.67 -7.59 24.47
N GLN A 217 -23.56 -7.21 23.84
CA GLN A 217 -23.25 -5.85 23.41
C GLN A 217 -23.49 -5.68 21.91
N GLN A 218 -23.74 -4.44 21.47
CA GLN A 218 -23.82 -4.13 20.06
C GLN A 218 -22.41 -4.19 19.44
N PRO A 219 -22.21 -4.90 18.31
CA PRO A 219 -20.91 -4.95 17.66
C PRO A 219 -20.48 -3.57 17.13
N PRO A 220 -19.17 -3.34 16.98
CA PRO A 220 -18.65 -2.10 16.40
C PRO A 220 -19.15 -1.90 14.96
N PRO A 221 -19.12 -0.67 14.44
CA PRO A 221 -19.48 -0.40 13.06
C PRO A 221 -18.59 -1.21 12.12
N ARG A 222 -19.19 -1.78 11.07
CA ARG A 222 -18.43 -2.56 10.08
C ARG A 222 -17.44 -1.64 9.34
N PRO A 223 -16.18 -2.04 9.22
CA PRO A 223 -15.20 -1.25 8.50
C PRO A 223 -15.58 -1.09 7.03
N TYR A 224 -15.27 0.07 6.49
CA TYR A 224 -15.46 0.39 5.09
C TYR A 224 -14.29 1.24 4.61
N ARG A 225 -13.33 0.57 3.95
CA ARG A 225 -12.22 1.20 3.26
C ARG A 225 -12.72 1.83 1.97
N THR A 226 -12.68 3.16 1.89
CA THR A 226 -13.05 3.85 0.66
C THR A 226 -12.03 3.55 -0.44
N PRO A 227 -12.46 3.27 -1.69
CA PRO A 227 -11.55 3.11 -2.82
C PRO A 227 -10.67 4.35 -3.00
N VAL A 228 -9.44 4.16 -3.49
CA VAL A 228 -8.59 5.28 -3.89
C VAL A 228 -9.32 6.07 -4.99
N PRO A 229 -9.49 7.40 -4.86
CA PRO A 229 -10.17 8.19 -5.88
C PRO A 229 -9.49 8.04 -7.25
N ALA A 230 -10.28 7.88 -8.32
CA ALA A 230 -9.73 7.73 -9.67
C ALA A 230 -8.97 8.98 -10.15
N SER A 231 -9.35 10.16 -9.65
CA SER A 231 -8.62 11.40 -9.87
C SER A 231 -8.93 12.40 -8.75
N VAL A 232 -7.97 13.26 -8.46
CA VAL A 232 -8.10 14.42 -7.58
C VAL A 232 -7.43 15.59 -8.26
N THR A 233 -7.77 16.82 -7.84
CA THR A 233 -7.01 18.00 -8.27
C THR A 233 -5.60 17.92 -7.67
N PRO A 234 -4.54 17.95 -8.50
CA PRO A 234 -3.17 17.96 -7.99
C PRO A 234 -2.94 19.16 -7.08
N ALA A 235 -2.23 18.93 -5.98
CA ALA A 235 -1.86 19.98 -5.06
C ALA A 235 -0.85 20.92 -5.73
N GLU A 236 -0.96 22.22 -5.47
CA GLU A 236 0.01 23.18 -6.03
C GLU A 236 1.45 22.80 -5.63
N PRO A 237 2.40 22.81 -6.58
CA PRO A 237 3.80 22.58 -6.28
C PRO A 237 4.33 23.61 -5.30
N MET A 238 5.06 23.15 -4.28
CA MET A 238 5.71 24.01 -3.31
C MET A 238 7.17 24.24 -3.71
N ARG A 239 7.61 25.50 -3.74
CA ARG A 239 9.04 25.81 -3.84
C ARG A 239 9.76 25.38 -2.56
N ASP A 240 11.02 24.97 -2.65
CA ASP A 240 11.78 24.42 -1.51
C ASP A 240 11.80 25.35 -0.29
N VAL A 241 11.95 26.66 -0.47
CA VAL A 241 11.89 27.63 0.64
C VAL A 241 10.51 27.65 1.32
N ALA A 242 9.42 27.50 0.55
CA ALA A 242 8.08 27.42 1.10
C ALA A 242 7.83 26.09 1.81
N LEU A 243 8.31 24.98 1.23
CA LEU A 243 8.27 23.66 1.86
C LEU A 243 9.06 23.64 3.17
N GLY A 244 10.27 24.21 3.20
CA GLY A 244 11.07 24.29 4.41
C GLY A 244 10.39 25.04 5.55
N ARG A 245 9.66 26.13 5.26
CA ARG A 245 8.84 26.84 6.26
C ARG A 245 7.70 25.96 6.77
N HIS A 246 6.99 25.29 5.87
CA HIS A 246 5.90 24.38 6.23
C HIS A 246 6.39 23.21 7.11
N LEU A 247 7.55 22.62 6.80
CA LEU A 247 8.14 21.58 7.63
C LEU A 247 8.50 22.10 9.03
N VAL A 248 9.07 23.31 9.12
CA VAL A 248 9.39 23.94 10.41
C VAL A 248 8.14 24.25 11.23
N GLU A 249 7.03 24.62 10.60
CA GLU A 249 5.75 24.85 11.28
C GLU A 249 5.23 23.57 11.97
N ILE A 250 5.48 22.40 11.39
CA ILE A 250 5.01 21.10 11.90
C ILE A 250 6.01 20.48 12.89
N PHE A 251 7.30 20.48 12.54
CA PHE A 251 8.34 19.73 13.24
C PHE A 251 9.21 20.61 14.17
N GLY A 252 9.05 21.93 14.10
CA GLY A 252 9.98 22.88 14.72
C GLY A 252 11.30 22.99 13.95
N GLN A 253 12.14 23.95 14.35
CA GLN A 253 13.43 24.20 13.68
C GLN A 253 14.36 22.99 13.77
N ASP A 254 14.49 22.41 14.96
CA ASP A 254 15.39 21.28 15.22
C ASP A 254 14.86 19.94 14.65
N GLY A 255 13.56 19.88 14.33
CA GLY A 255 12.92 18.72 13.73
C GLY A 255 13.07 18.64 12.20
N VAL A 256 13.72 19.62 11.56
CA VAL A 256 13.97 19.63 10.12
C VAL A 256 15.46 19.53 9.83
N ARG A 257 15.87 18.46 9.15
CA ARG A 257 17.24 18.23 8.73
C ARG A 257 17.51 18.86 7.37
N ARG A 258 18.41 19.84 7.35
CA ARG A 258 19.01 20.41 6.14
C ARG A 258 20.46 19.96 6.06
N TYR A 259 20.94 19.72 4.85
CA TYR A 259 22.31 19.29 4.59
C TYR A 259 23.13 20.45 4.02
N ASP A 260 24.44 20.44 4.28
CA ASP A 260 25.33 21.44 3.72
C ASP A 260 25.39 21.31 2.19
N ALA A 261 25.53 22.44 1.50
CA ALA A 261 25.59 22.45 0.04
C ALA A 261 26.83 21.69 -0.47
N ASP A 262 27.94 21.72 0.27
CA ASP A 262 29.18 21.02 -0.10
C ASP A 262 29.02 19.50 0.05
N ASP A 263 28.34 19.03 1.10
CA ASP A 263 28.02 17.61 1.30
C ASP A 263 27.15 17.07 0.15
N VAL A 264 26.15 17.86 -0.25
CA VAL A 264 25.22 17.50 -1.33
C VAL A 264 25.94 17.53 -2.69
N ALA A 265 26.76 18.55 -2.95
CA ALA A 265 27.50 18.70 -4.21
C ALA A 265 28.54 17.58 -4.42
N GLY A 266 29.06 16.99 -3.33
CA GLY A 266 29.94 15.82 -3.39
C GLY A 266 29.24 14.48 -3.66
N SER A 267 27.91 14.46 -3.68
CA SER A 267 27.10 13.24 -3.85
C SER A 267 26.68 12.97 -5.30
N GLN A 268 26.04 11.83 -5.53
CA GLN A 268 25.41 11.50 -6.83
C GLN A 268 23.95 11.98 -6.94
N LEU A 269 23.44 12.71 -5.94
CA LEU A 269 22.04 13.13 -5.92
C LEU A 269 21.71 14.08 -7.09
N PRO A 270 20.53 13.96 -7.72
CA PRO A 270 20.06 14.92 -8.71
C PRO A 270 19.97 16.33 -8.13
N GLU A 271 20.24 17.36 -8.94
CA GLU A 271 20.23 18.78 -8.52
C GLU A 271 18.93 19.20 -7.83
N THR A 272 17.79 18.71 -8.31
CA THR A 272 16.47 18.98 -7.71
C THR A 272 16.36 18.40 -6.31
N THR A 273 16.85 17.17 -6.10
CA THR A 273 16.88 16.53 -4.78
C THR A 273 17.85 17.26 -3.86
N GLY A 274 19.05 17.58 -4.35
CA GLY A 274 20.04 18.34 -3.60
C GLY A 274 19.52 19.71 -3.14
N SER A 275 18.81 20.41 -4.02
CA SER A 275 18.15 21.69 -3.69
C SER A 275 17.10 21.51 -2.60
N THR A 276 16.25 20.49 -2.69
CA THR A 276 15.28 20.17 -1.64
C THR A 276 15.98 19.90 -0.31
N LEU A 277 17.00 19.04 -0.27
CA LEU A 277 17.71 18.66 0.95
C LEU A 277 18.46 19.84 1.59
N THR A 278 18.90 20.81 0.79
CA THR A 278 19.61 22.01 1.26
C THR A 278 18.63 23.09 1.76
N TRP A 279 17.63 23.45 0.95
CA TRP A 279 16.76 24.60 1.21
C TRP A 279 15.51 24.24 2.01
N ALA A 280 14.82 23.17 1.62
CA ALA A 280 13.63 22.69 2.32
C ALA A 280 14.04 21.90 3.57
N GLY A 281 14.95 20.95 3.39
CA GLY A 281 15.24 19.87 4.32
C GLY A 281 14.21 18.74 4.26
N VAL A 282 14.39 17.75 5.12
CA VAL A 282 13.46 16.65 5.38
C VAL A 282 13.20 16.54 6.88
N PRO A 283 12.10 15.93 7.34
CA PRO A 283 11.91 15.64 8.77
C PRO A 283 13.11 14.87 9.33
N ALA A 284 13.67 15.32 10.46
CA ALA A 284 14.87 14.74 11.03
C ALA A 284 14.60 13.34 11.61
N ASP A 285 13.48 13.20 12.31
CA ASP A 285 13.00 11.94 12.88
C ASP A 285 11.47 11.95 12.99
N ILE A 286 10.84 10.95 12.38
CA ILE A 286 9.44 10.61 12.52
C ILE A 286 9.42 9.14 12.96
N PRO A 287 9.22 8.88 14.26
CA PRO A 287 9.30 7.52 14.80
C PRO A 287 8.46 6.55 13.99
N LEU A 288 9.06 5.42 13.61
CA LEU A 288 8.47 4.32 12.82
C LEU A 288 8.27 4.57 11.31
N PHE A 289 8.56 5.78 10.80
CA PHE A 289 8.30 6.13 9.40
C PHE A 289 9.53 6.67 8.67
N PHE A 290 10.32 7.54 9.28
CA PHE A 290 11.50 8.07 8.63
C PHE A 290 12.46 8.73 9.61
N THR A 291 13.72 8.34 9.56
CA THR A 291 14.83 9.03 10.22
C THR A 291 15.86 9.39 9.16
N ALA A 292 16.18 10.69 9.08
CA ALA A 292 17.13 11.22 8.13
C ALA A 292 18.58 10.88 8.53
N ASP A 293 19.45 10.65 7.55
CA ASP A 293 20.86 10.40 7.82
C ASP A 293 21.55 11.59 8.49
N ARG A 294 22.56 11.29 9.30
CA ARG A 294 23.24 12.27 10.14
C ARG A 294 24.67 12.48 9.65
N PRO A 295 25.08 13.70 9.23
CA PRO A 295 26.47 13.96 8.85
C PRO A 295 27.47 13.69 9.99
N ASP A 296 27.07 13.94 11.24
CA ASP A 296 27.87 13.72 12.45
C ASP A 296 27.91 12.26 12.92
N SER A 297 27.08 11.39 12.32
CA SER A 297 27.06 9.95 12.56
C SER A 297 26.62 9.25 11.28
N PRO A 298 27.47 9.26 10.23
CA PRO A 298 27.07 8.80 8.92
C PRO A 298 26.76 7.30 8.94
N PRO A 299 25.85 6.83 8.08
CA PRO A 299 25.59 5.41 7.95
C PRO A 299 26.81 4.67 7.37
N ALA A 300 26.78 3.34 7.40
CA ALA A 300 27.74 2.52 6.66
C ALA A 300 27.80 2.95 5.18
N GLY A 301 29.00 3.12 4.65
CA GLY A 301 29.30 3.69 3.33
C GLY A 301 29.49 5.20 3.31
N GLY A 302 29.15 5.90 4.40
CA GLY A 302 29.22 7.36 4.48
C GLY A 302 27.89 8.06 4.15
N LEU A 303 27.87 9.39 4.32
CA LEU A 303 26.72 10.23 3.99
C LEU A 303 26.46 10.18 2.47
N PHE A 304 25.20 10.00 2.07
CA PHE A 304 24.79 9.86 0.67
C PHE A 304 25.54 8.74 -0.10
N SER A 305 25.87 7.65 0.59
CA SER A 305 26.40 6.45 -0.05
C SER A 305 25.39 5.82 -1.01
N ASP A 306 25.88 5.24 -2.11
CA ASP A 306 25.08 4.34 -2.93
C ASP A 306 24.64 3.10 -2.12
N ILE A 307 23.50 2.52 -2.49
CA ILE A 307 22.90 1.40 -1.76
C ILE A 307 23.74 0.13 -1.86
N ALA A 308 24.45 -0.09 -2.97
CA ALA A 308 25.29 -1.28 -3.08
C ALA A 308 26.44 -1.22 -2.06
N THR A 309 27.11 -0.08 -1.95
CA THR A 309 28.15 0.16 -0.93
C THR A 309 27.57 0.05 0.49
N ASN A 310 26.43 0.69 0.76
CA ASN A 310 25.76 0.62 2.06
C ASN A 310 25.47 -0.83 2.49
N LEU A 311 24.89 -1.64 1.59
CA LEU A 311 24.53 -3.03 1.88
C LEU A 311 25.77 -3.92 2.07
N ARG A 312 26.85 -3.71 1.30
CA ARG A 312 28.11 -4.46 1.47
C ARG A 312 28.75 -4.18 2.82
N GLU A 313 28.85 -2.91 3.22
CA GLU A 313 29.47 -2.56 4.50
C GLU A 313 28.67 -3.03 5.71
N ARG A 314 27.33 -3.03 5.60
CA ARG A 314 26.44 -3.62 6.61
C ARG A 314 26.42 -5.15 6.62
N ARG A 315 27.17 -5.79 5.71
CA ARG A 315 27.21 -7.25 5.53
C ARG A 315 25.82 -7.84 5.28
N SER A 316 25.07 -7.19 4.38
CA SER A 316 23.78 -7.72 3.92
C SER A 316 23.93 -9.17 3.45
N PRO A 317 22.99 -10.07 3.82
CA PRO A 317 22.98 -11.45 3.35
C PRO A 317 22.41 -11.59 1.93
N ALA A 318 21.95 -10.50 1.30
CA ALA A 318 21.48 -10.53 -0.08
C ALA A 318 22.62 -10.93 -1.05
N GLY A 319 22.27 -11.60 -2.14
CA GLY A 319 23.25 -12.00 -3.15
C GLY A 319 23.88 -10.78 -3.84
N GLU A 320 25.17 -10.88 -4.17
CA GLU A 320 25.97 -9.79 -4.76
C GLU A 320 25.35 -9.22 -6.05
N GLU A 321 24.69 -10.06 -6.85
CA GLU A 321 23.97 -9.63 -8.05
C GLU A 321 22.85 -8.64 -7.72
N LYS A 322 22.02 -8.95 -6.70
CA LYS A 322 20.94 -8.07 -6.24
C LYS A 322 21.50 -6.78 -5.66
N ILE A 323 22.55 -6.88 -4.84
CA ILE A 323 23.21 -5.71 -4.25
C ILE A 323 23.76 -4.80 -5.35
N SER A 324 24.48 -5.35 -6.32
CA SER A 324 25.08 -4.60 -7.42
C SER A 324 24.04 -3.91 -8.29
N ALA A 325 22.87 -4.54 -8.49
CA ALA A 325 21.76 -3.94 -9.24
C ALA A 325 21.23 -2.64 -8.60
N LEU A 326 21.47 -2.40 -7.31
CA LEU A 326 20.98 -1.24 -6.56
C LEU A 326 21.96 -0.06 -6.52
N ALA A 327 23.12 -0.14 -7.20
CA ALA A 327 24.12 0.94 -7.21
C ALA A 327 23.61 2.27 -7.81
N HIS A 328 22.45 2.26 -8.47
CA HIS A 328 21.80 3.44 -9.02
C HIS A 328 20.98 4.24 -7.99
N LEU A 329 20.89 3.76 -6.75
CA LEU A 329 20.16 4.37 -5.65
C LEU A 329 21.13 4.94 -4.61
N VAL A 330 20.86 6.14 -4.10
CA VAL A 330 21.64 6.83 -3.07
C VAL A 330 20.82 6.97 -1.80
N ARG A 331 21.37 6.53 -0.67
CA ARG A 331 20.71 6.58 0.63
C ARG A 331 20.52 8.01 1.12
N ILE A 332 19.36 8.29 1.72
CA ILE A 332 19.09 9.56 2.44
C ILE A 332 18.54 9.37 3.87
N GLY A 333 18.22 8.13 4.25
CA GLY A 333 17.67 7.79 5.57
C GLY A 333 17.16 6.36 5.63
N TRP A 334 16.28 6.08 6.58
CA TRP A 334 15.66 4.77 6.79
C TRP A 334 14.33 4.92 7.55
N ASP A 335 13.47 3.92 7.51
CA ASP A 335 12.14 3.96 8.15
C ASP A 335 12.03 3.12 9.44
N GLY A 336 13.17 2.69 9.99
CA GLY A 336 13.24 1.76 11.12
C GLY A 336 13.70 0.35 10.73
N VAL A 337 13.60 -0.02 9.44
CA VAL A 337 14.21 -1.25 8.91
C VAL A 337 14.74 -1.03 7.51
N ALA A 338 13.88 -0.59 6.59
CA ALA A 338 14.23 -0.37 5.21
C ALA A 338 15.05 0.91 5.04
N VAL A 339 16.01 0.87 4.12
CA VAL A 339 16.79 2.03 3.73
C VAL A 339 15.97 2.88 2.77
N ILE A 340 15.87 4.18 2.99
CA ILE A 340 15.21 5.10 2.07
C ILE A 340 16.27 5.74 1.17
N ALA A 341 16.08 5.62 -0.14
CA ALA A 341 17.07 6.01 -1.13
C ALA A 341 16.43 6.73 -2.32
N VAL A 342 17.24 7.54 -3.00
CA VAL A 342 16.89 8.33 -4.17
C VAL A 342 17.50 7.69 -5.41
N GLN A 343 16.71 7.56 -6.46
CA GLN A 343 17.17 7.12 -7.76
C GLN A 343 18.00 8.20 -8.46
N CYS A 344 19.29 7.93 -8.62
CA CYS A 344 20.28 8.89 -9.14
C CYS A 344 20.73 8.56 -10.56
N LEU A 345 20.52 7.32 -11.00
CA LEU A 345 20.77 6.87 -12.36
C LEU A 345 19.53 6.13 -12.90
N PRO A 346 19.35 6.03 -14.24
CA PRO A 346 18.29 5.20 -14.82
C PRO A 346 18.39 3.76 -14.30
N GLY A 347 17.29 3.27 -13.74
CA GLY A 347 17.16 1.92 -13.18
C GLY A 347 16.50 0.96 -14.17
N THR A 348 16.55 -0.34 -13.89
CA THR A 348 16.04 -1.40 -14.78
C THR A 348 14.54 -1.72 -14.60
N THR A 349 13.86 -1.14 -13.61
CA THR A 349 12.45 -1.42 -13.29
C THR A 349 11.70 -0.16 -12.80
N GLU A 350 10.50 0.06 -13.33
CA GLU A 350 9.60 1.24 -13.32
C GLU A 350 9.29 1.92 -11.96
N PRO A 351 8.73 3.16 -11.91
CA PRO A 351 8.55 4.14 -12.97
C PRO A 351 9.74 5.11 -13.02
N ASN A 352 10.22 5.34 -14.25
CA ASN A 352 11.39 6.16 -14.56
C ASN A 352 11.24 7.60 -14.03
N GLY A 353 11.93 7.91 -12.94
CA GLY A 353 12.12 9.28 -12.48
C GLY A 353 13.43 9.40 -11.74
N LEU A 354 14.43 10.05 -12.36
CA LEU A 354 15.56 10.57 -11.59
C LEU A 354 14.99 11.41 -10.44
N GLY A 355 15.41 11.13 -9.22
CA GLY A 355 14.89 11.76 -8.01
C GLY A 355 13.78 10.99 -7.29
N ALA A 356 13.25 9.90 -7.87
CA ALA A 356 12.25 9.06 -7.19
C ALA A 356 12.84 8.35 -5.96
N LEU A 357 11.99 8.14 -4.95
CA LEU A 357 12.36 7.51 -3.70
C LEU A 357 11.89 6.06 -3.64
N TRP A 358 12.75 5.25 -3.03
CA TRP A 358 12.61 3.82 -2.87
C TRP A 358 12.95 3.42 -1.43
N ALA A 359 12.20 2.47 -0.88
CA ALA A 359 12.52 1.76 0.35
C ALA A 359 13.17 0.42 -0.02
N ILE A 360 14.29 0.09 0.61
CA ILE A 360 15.09 -1.10 0.32
C ILE A 360 15.23 -1.94 1.58
N ASP A 361 14.77 -3.18 1.50
CA ASP A 361 14.98 -4.17 2.56
C ASP A 361 16.47 -4.53 2.64
N PRO A 362 17.14 -4.31 3.78
CA PRO A 362 18.58 -4.51 3.88
C PRO A 362 19.00 -5.99 3.90
N VAL A 363 18.05 -6.91 4.12
CA VAL A 363 18.29 -8.36 4.22
C VAL A 363 18.18 -9.04 2.87
N ASN A 364 17.13 -8.75 2.11
CA ASN A 364 16.83 -9.45 0.85
C ASN A 364 16.96 -8.57 -0.41
N ALA A 365 17.29 -7.28 -0.24
CA ALA A 365 17.44 -6.29 -1.30
C ALA A 365 16.16 -6.06 -2.12
N ALA A 366 14.98 -6.37 -1.57
CA ALA A 366 13.70 -6.03 -2.18
C ALA A 366 13.48 -4.51 -2.13
N THR A 367 12.91 -3.98 -3.20
CA THR A 367 12.63 -2.55 -3.38
C THR A 367 11.13 -2.29 -3.35
N CYS A 368 10.74 -1.21 -2.70
CA CYS A 368 9.36 -0.75 -2.61
C CYS A 368 9.31 0.74 -2.98
N TYR A 369 8.43 1.12 -3.89
CA TYR A 369 8.32 2.51 -4.34
C TYR A 369 7.75 3.40 -3.21
N VAL A 370 8.27 4.62 -3.08
CA VAL A 370 7.85 5.58 -2.05
C VAL A 370 7.21 6.82 -2.68
N ASN A 371 7.98 7.64 -3.38
CA ASN A 371 7.48 8.90 -3.96
C ASN A 371 8.26 9.30 -5.21
N VAL A 372 7.68 10.19 -6.00
CA VAL A 372 8.30 10.71 -7.23
C VAL A 372 9.46 11.67 -6.97
N SER A 373 9.55 12.28 -5.78
CA SER A 373 10.61 13.22 -5.43
C SER A 373 10.76 13.41 -3.91
N ALA A 374 11.92 13.92 -3.48
CA ALA A 374 12.18 14.23 -2.07
C ALA A 374 11.21 15.30 -1.52
N ALA A 375 10.81 16.28 -2.35
CA ALA A 375 9.83 17.29 -1.97
C ALA A 375 8.43 16.67 -1.72
N ALA A 376 7.99 15.75 -2.60
CA ALA A 376 6.74 15.02 -2.43
C ALA A 376 6.77 14.14 -1.17
N PHE A 377 7.88 13.44 -0.93
CA PHE A 377 8.07 12.61 0.26
C PHE A 377 8.02 13.43 1.56
N ALA A 378 8.76 14.53 1.64
CA ALA A 378 8.75 15.40 2.82
C ALA A 378 7.35 15.97 3.10
N ARG A 379 6.61 16.34 2.06
CA ARG A 379 5.24 16.85 2.17
C ARG A 379 4.25 15.75 2.59
N ALA A 380 4.41 14.53 2.09
CA ALA A 380 3.61 13.38 2.47
C ALA A 380 3.86 12.95 3.93
N LEU A 381 5.12 13.00 4.40
CA LEU A 381 5.47 12.77 5.80
C LEU A 381 4.86 13.83 6.74
N ALA A 382 4.93 15.11 6.37
CA ALA A 382 4.25 16.20 7.08
C ALA A 382 2.73 15.97 7.19
N LEU A 383 2.11 15.55 6.08
CA LEU A 383 0.69 15.19 6.05
C LEU A 383 0.39 14.01 6.98
N LEU A 384 1.18 12.93 6.92
CA LEU A 384 1.01 11.74 7.76
C LEU A 384 1.02 12.10 9.25
N VAL A 385 2.02 12.87 9.69
CA VAL A 385 2.16 13.24 11.11
C VAL A 385 0.99 14.09 11.58
N THR A 386 0.60 15.08 10.78
CA THR A 386 -0.54 15.96 11.10
C THR A 386 -1.84 15.17 11.18
N THR A 387 -2.09 14.28 10.22
CA THR A 387 -3.28 13.41 10.19
C THR A 387 -3.31 12.48 11.40
N ARG A 388 -2.20 11.81 11.74
CA ARG A 388 -2.16 10.90 12.88
C ARG A 388 -2.39 11.62 14.20
N GLN A 389 -1.81 12.80 14.40
CA GLN A 389 -2.07 13.61 15.59
C GLN A 389 -3.56 13.98 15.72
N GLN A 390 -4.21 14.34 14.61
CA GLN A 390 -5.65 14.64 14.60
C GLN A 390 -6.52 13.42 14.91
N MET A 391 -6.10 12.23 14.48
CA MET A 391 -6.86 10.98 14.65
C MET A 391 -6.90 10.48 16.10
N GLN A 392 -6.02 10.95 16.99
CA GLN A 392 -5.95 10.47 18.36
C GLN A 392 -7.28 10.70 19.11
N GLY A 393 -7.86 9.61 19.61
CA GLY A 393 -9.13 9.64 20.34
C GLY A 393 -10.38 9.73 19.46
N MET A 394 -10.25 9.73 18.12
CA MET A 394 -11.40 9.64 17.22
C MET A 394 -12.07 8.26 17.30
N ASP A 395 -13.40 8.25 17.13
CA ASP A 395 -14.13 7.01 16.88
C ASP A 395 -13.81 6.44 15.49
N PRO A 396 -14.11 5.16 15.20
CA PRO A 396 -13.77 4.52 13.92
C PRO A 396 -14.32 5.23 12.68
N VAL A 397 -15.41 5.98 12.81
CA VAL A 397 -16.08 6.63 11.69
C VAL A 397 -15.47 8.00 11.40
N ALA A 398 -15.15 8.76 12.44
CA ALA A 398 -14.36 9.99 12.33
C ALA A 398 -12.95 9.67 11.81
N ALA A 399 -12.32 8.62 12.34
CA ALA A 399 -11.04 8.13 11.86
C ALA A 399 -11.12 7.70 10.37
N GLY A 400 -12.15 6.95 9.98
CA GLY A 400 -12.33 6.54 8.57
C GLY A 400 -12.45 7.74 7.63
N THR A 401 -13.12 8.80 8.07
CA THR A 401 -13.23 10.06 7.31
C THR A 401 -11.86 10.74 7.16
N ALA A 402 -11.06 10.75 8.23
CA ALA A 402 -9.70 11.28 8.21
C ALA A 402 -8.78 10.47 7.28
N VAL A 403 -8.83 9.13 7.31
CA VAL A 403 -8.02 8.28 6.42
C VAL A 403 -8.41 8.45 4.95
N ALA A 404 -9.71 8.57 4.64
CA ALA A 404 -10.15 8.86 3.28
C ALA A 404 -9.65 10.23 2.78
N ALA A 405 -9.69 11.26 3.64
CA ALA A 405 -9.15 12.57 3.32
C ALA A 405 -7.62 12.55 3.15
N PHE A 406 -6.92 11.78 3.97
CA PHE A 406 -5.47 11.55 3.87
C PHE A 406 -5.10 10.92 2.53
N GLN A 407 -5.82 9.88 2.10
CA GLN A 407 -5.61 9.25 0.78
C GLN A 407 -5.79 10.25 -0.37
N ALA A 408 -6.85 11.05 -0.35
CA ALA A 408 -7.10 12.03 -1.39
C ALA A 408 -6.00 13.10 -1.45
N GLN A 409 -5.53 13.56 -0.29
CA GLN A 409 -4.44 14.53 -0.21
C GLN A 409 -3.09 13.93 -0.63
N LEU A 410 -2.82 12.68 -0.27
CA LEU A 410 -1.61 11.98 -0.69
C LEU A 410 -1.58 11.80 -2.22
N LEU A 411 -2.71 11.42 -2.81
CA LEU A 411 -2.87 11.33 -4.26
C LEU A 411 -2.70 12.71 -4.94
N ALA A 412 -3.14 13.78 -4.29
CA ALA A 412 -2.97 15.15 -4.80
C ALA A 412 -1.50 15.62 -4.73
N ILE A 413 -0.74 15.18 -3.72
CA ILE A 413 0.71 15.45 -3.62
C ILE A 413 1.47 14.64 -4.66
N ASP A 414 1.16 13.35 -4.77
CA ASP A 414 1.85 12.40 -5.64
C ASP A 414 0.95 11.20 -5.95
N ALA A 415 0.38 11.19 -7.16
CA ALA A 415 -0.51 10.11 -7.59
C ALA A 415 0.21 8.75 -7.69
N SER A 416 1.51 8.75 -7.94
CA SER A 416 2.29 7.52 -8.09
C SER A 416 2.51 6.78 -6.76
N ALA A 417 2.43 7.50 -5.64
CA ALA A 417 2.56 6.94 -4.29
C ALA A 417 1.48 5.91 -3.94
N LEU A 418 0.32 5.94 -4.63
CA LEU A 418 -0.80 5.02 -4.43
C LEU A 418 -1.13 4.18 -5.68
N ALA A 419 -0.25 4.20 -6.68
CA ALA A 419 -0.50 3.50 -7.96
C ALA A 419 -0.40 1.97 -7.83
N ASP A 420 0.46 1.48 -6.93
CA ASP A 420 0.64 0.05 -6.67
C ASP A 420 0.23 -0.30 -5.22
N PRO A 421 -0.56 -1.37 -5.00
CA PRO A 421 -0.94 -1.81 -3.65
C PRO A 421 0.23 -2.24 -2.75
N GLY A 422 1.39 -2.60 -3.33
CA GLY A 422 2.61 -2.97 -2.62
C GLY A 422 3.59 -1.80 -2.38
N SER A 423 3.25 -0.59 -2.83
CA SER A 423 4.04 0.61 -2.54
C SER A 423 3.99 0.99 -1.06
N TRP A 424 4.99 1.75 -0.61
CA TRP A 424 5.22 2.05 0.79
C TRP A 424 4.02 2.77 1.43
N TRP A 425 3.48 3.75 0.72
CA TRP A 425 2.30 4.49 1.17
C TRP A 425 1.00 3.68 1.09
N SER A 426 0.83 2.83 0.06
CA SER A 426 -0.34 1.94 0.01
C SER A 426 -0.42 1.03 1.23
N LEU A 427 0.73 0.49 1.66
CA LEU A 427 0.82 -0.35 2.86
C LEU A 427 0.54 0.44 4.15
N ILE A 428 1.01 1.68 4.26
CA ILE A 428 0.69 2.54 5.42
C ILE A 428 -0.79 2.88 5.48
N VAL A 429 -1.36 3.32 4.35
CA VAL A 429 -2.79 3.65 4.24
C VAL A 429 -3.66 2.44 4.58
N GLU A 430 -3.31 1.26 4.07
CA GLU A 430 -4.03 0.03 4.37
C GLU A 430 -4.01 -0.28 5.89
N GLN A 431 -2.87 -0.14 6.54
CA GLN A 431 -2.76 -0.34 7.99
C GLN A 431 -3.54 0.71 8.81
N MET A 432 -3.58 1.97 8.36
CA MET A 432 -4.44 3.00 8.95
C MET A 432 -5.93 2.62 8.79
N TRP A 433 -6.33 2.10 7.64
CA TRP A 433 -7.69 1.56 7.45
C TRP A 433 -8.00 0.39 8.35
N HIS A 434 -7.03 -0.44 8.70
CA HIS A 434 -7.21 -1.53 9.66
C HIS A 434 -7.25 -1.04 11.12
N GLY A 435 -7.00 0.24 11.37
CA GLY A 435 -7.01 0.83 12.72
C GLY A 435 -5.73 0.53 13.53
N LEU A 436 -4.62 0.25 12.85
CA LEU A 436 -3.40 -0.23 13.51
C LEU A 436 -2.53 0.90 14.09
N PHE A 437 -2.64 2.13 13.56
CA PHE A 437 -1.89 3.30 14.07
C PHE A 437 -2.37 4.65 13.52
#